data_AF-A0A834HDQ2-F1
#
_entry.id   AF-A0A834HDQ2-F1
#
_cell.length_a   1.000
_cell.length_b   1.000
_cell.length_c   1.000
_cell.angle_alpha   90.00
_cell.angle_beta   90.00
_cell.angle_gamma   90.00
#
_symmetry.space_group_name_H-M   'P 1'
#
loop_
_entity.id
_entity.type
_entity.pdbx_description
1 polymer ?
#
loop_
_entity_poly.entity_id
_entity_poly.type
_entity_poly.pdbx_seq_one_letter_code
_entity_poly.pdbx_strand_id
1 'polypeptide(L)'
;MCCQSNRKAQYFYSPAQHKQSKGSARNSDKKQNPFHLVHHTPKLALGEPNKQREMAKSKNHTAHNQSFKAHRNGIKKPRKHRHSSTKGMDPKFLRNQRYARKHNKKSGETATEEE
;
A
#
# COMPACT_ATOMS: atom_id res chain seq x y z
N MET A 1 6.10 -32.61 -44.77
CA MET A 1 7.42 -31.93 -44.85
C MET A 1 7.17 -30.47 -44.50
N CYS A 2 7.66 -29.85 -43.43
CA CYS A 2 8.67 -30.16 -42.43
C CYS A 2 8.26 -29.47 -41.11
N CYS A 3 8.71 -30.10 -40.04
CA CYS A 3 8.51 -29.87 -38.63
C CYS A 3 8.76 -28.43 -38.11
N GLN A 4 7.94 -28.09 -37.11
CA GLN A 4 8.34 -27.61 -35.78
C GLN A 4 9.74 -27.01 -35.64
N SER A 5 9.81 -25.79 -35.08
CA SER A 5 10.96 -25.36 -34.27
C SER A 5 10.56 -24.28 -33.27
N ASN A 6 10.05 -24.77 -32.14
CA ASN A 6 10.15 -24.12 -30.83
C ASN A 6 11.59 -23.64 -30.55
N ARG A 7 11.77 -22.40 -30.07
CA ARG A 7 12.90 -22.08 -29.19
C ARG A 7 12.42 -21.30 -27.97
N LYS A 8 12.35 -22.03 -26.87
CA LYS A 8 12.11 -21.58 -25.49
C LYS A 8 13.19 -20.57 -25.08
N ALA A 9 12.79 -19.39 -24.62
CA ALA A 9 13.63 -18.57 -23.76
C ALA A 9 13.18 -18.83 -22.31
N GLN A 10 13.83 -19.79 -21.67
CA GLN A 10 13.69 -20.05 -20.23
C GLN A 10 14.50 -18.97 -19.49
N TYR A 11 13.83 -17.92 -19.02
CA TYR A 11 14.39 -17.09 -17.95
C TYR A 11 13.88 -17.64 -16.61
N PHE A 12 14.74 -18.45 -15.98
CA PHE A 12 14.63 -18.82 -14.58
C PHE A 12 14.77 -17.54 -13.74
N TYR A 13 13.67 -17.08 -13.12
CA TYR A 13 13.74 -16.06 -12.07
C TYR A 13 13.21 -16.65 -10.77
N SER A 14 14.12 -16.79 -9.80
CA SER A 14 13.87 -17.34 -8.47
C SER A 14 13.01 -16.39 -7.64
N PRO A 15 11.98 -16.88 -6.90
CA PRO A 15 11.10 -16.02 -6.11
C PRO A 15 11.74 -15.66 -4.76
N ALA A 16 12.36 -14.48 -4.69
CA ALA A 16 12.74 -13.87 -3.42
C ALA A 16 11.49 -13.42 -2.65
N GLN A 17 11.15 -14.20 -1.62
CA GLN A 17 10.20 -13.83 -0.57
C GLN A 17 10.66 -12.52 0.10
N HIS A 18 9.88 -11.46 0.03
CA HIS A 18 10.07 -10.32 0.94
C HIS A 18 8.77 -9.81 1.54
N LYS A 19 8.89 -9.49 2.81
CA LYS A 19 7.89 -9.52 3.86
C LYS A 19 6.96 -8.32 3.82
N GLN A 20 5.79 -8.54 4.41
CA GLN A 20 4.79 -7.55 4.77
C GLN A 20 5.43 -6.42 5.59
N SER A 21 5.29 -5.16 5.17
CA SER A 21 5.42 -4.00 6.06
C SER A 21 4.04 -3.44 6.36
N LYS A 22 3.54 -3.79 7.54
CA LYS A 22 2.53 -3.02 8.27
C LYS A 22 3.24 -1.81 8.87
N GLY A 23 2.59 -0.65 8.89
CA GLY A 23 3.06 0.47 9.70
C GLY A 23 2.68 1.84 9.15
N SER A 24 1.47 2.26 9.44
CA SER A 24 1.15 3.69 9.55
C SER A 24 1.85 4.21 10.80
N ALA A 25 2.87 5.07 10.63
CA ALA A 25 3.45 5.84 11.71
C ALA A 25 3.57 7.29 11.25
N ARG A 26 2.71 8.13 11.82
CA ARG A 26 2.92 9.57 11.90
C ARG A 26 4.02 9.84 12.93
N ASN A 27 4.70 10.97 12.73
CA ASN A 27 5.44 11.79 13.70
C ASN A 27 6.96 11.54 13.85
N SER A 28 7.69 12.53 13.32
CA SER A 28 8.74 13.34 13.97
C SER A 28 9.70 12.61 14.90
N ASP A 29 10.98 12.57 14.52
CA ASP A 29 12.04 12.83 15.49
C ASP A 29 13.32 13.36 14.85
N LYS A 30 13.78 14.46 15.43
CA LYS A 30 15.10 15.06 15.23
C LYS A 30 16.16 14.02 15.59
N LYS A 31 17.11 13.75 14.70
CA LYS A 31 18.42 13.24 15.12
C LYS A 31 19.49 14.20 14.64
N GLN A 32 20.23 14.68 15.63
CA GLN A 32 21.31 15.64 15.51
C GLN A 32 22.41 15.12 14.59
N ASN A 33 23.01 16.02 13.81
CA ASN A 33 24.39 15.86 13.36
C ASN A 33 25.26 16.85 14.17
N PRO A 34 26.24 16.37 14.96
CA PRO A 34 27.12 17.20 15.76
C PRO A 34 28.45 17.36 15.02
N PHE A 35 28.73 18.53 14.44
CA PHE A 35 30.12 18.86 14.08
C PHE A 35 30.32 20.37 13.95
N HIS A 36 31.29 20.84 14.73
CA HIS A 36 31.94 22.16 14.83
C HIS A 36 31.13 23.44 15.05
N LEU A 37 31.07 23.74 16.34
CA LEU A 37 31.10 25.06 16.95
C LEU A 37 32.20 25.95 16.34
N VAL A 38 31.78 26.95 15.57
CA VAL A 38 32.56 28.19 15.35
C VAL A 38 31.74 29.31 15.98
N HIS A 39 32.13 29.75 17.17
CA HIS A 39 31.56 30.94 17.78
C HIS A 39 32.06 32.17 17.03
N HIS A 40 31.32 32.61 16.02
CA HIS A 40 31.31 34.01 15.66
C HIS A 40 30.24 34.69 16.51
N THR A 41 30.67 35.56 17.42
CA THR A 41 29.78 36.44 18.20
C THR A 41 29.41 37.65 17.36
N PRO A 42 28.18 37.79 16.82
CA PRO A 42 27.74 39.07 16.31
C PRO A 42 27.47 40.01 17.50
N LYS A 43 28.16 41.15 17.46
CA LYS A 43 28.02 42.34 18.29
C LYS A 43 26.54 42.64 18.60
N LEU A 44 26.18 42.64 19.88
CA LEU A 44 24.86 43.02 20.38
C LEU A 44 24.61 44.50 20.07
N ALA A 45 23.91 44.78 18.96
CA ALA A 45 23.22 46.05 18.75
C ALA A 45 21.86 45.94 19.44
N LEU A 46 21.61 46.90 20.33
CA LEU A 46 20.39 47.03 21.10
C LEU A 46 19.19 47.25 20.17
N GLY A 47 18.19 46.38 20.30
CA GLY A 47 16.76 46.71 20.18
C GLY A 47 16.25 47.25 18.85
N GLU A 48 16.17 46.41 17.81
CA GLU A 48 15.11 46.56 16.81
C GLU A 48 13.83 45.92 17.37
N PRO A 49 12.73 46.67 17.59
CA PRO A 49 11.49 46.08 18.11
C PRO A 49 11.03 45.03 17.10
N ASN A 50 10.85 43.81 17.61
CA ASN A 50 10.21 42.70 16.92
C ASN A 50 8.96 43.22 16.20
N LYS A 51 9.11 43.54 14.92
CA LYS A 51 7.99 43.76 14.01
C LYS A 51 7.35 42.39 13.91
N GLN A 52 6.45 42.12 14.85
CA GLN A 52 5.57 40.97 14.84
C GLN A 52 5.07 40.91 13.40
N ARG A 53 5.56 39.93 12.64
CA ARG A 53 5.02 39.66 11.32
C ARG A 53 3.59 39.27 11.62
N GLU A 54 2.68 40.23 11.50
CA GLU A 54 1.26 39.99 11.46
C GLU A 54 1.10 38.84 10.46
N MET A 55 0.68 37.68 10.95
CA MET A 55 0.56 36.50 10.12
C MET A 55 -0.52 36.81 9.09
N ALA A 56 -0.08 37.25 7.91
CA ALA A 56 -0.97 37.55 6.81
C ALA A 56 -1.84 36.32 6.58
N LYS A 57 -3.17 36.51 6.62
CA LYS A 57 -4.14 35.41 6.56
C LYS A 57 -3.82 34.48 5.39
N SER A 58 -3.39 33.26 5.69
CA SER A 58 -3.13 32.24 4.68
C SER A 58 -4.43 31.62 4.19
N LYS A 59 -4.41 30.99 3.00
CA LYS A 59 -5.58 30.27 2.48
C LYS A 59 -5.92 29.09 3.40
N ASN A 60 -7.16 29.05 3.91
CA ASN A 60 -7.61 28.02 4.85
C ASN A 60 -7.85 26.64 4.22
N HIS A 61 -8.07 26.55 2.90
CA HIS A 61 -8.35 25.29 2.21
C HIS A 61 -8.04 25.37 0.69
N THR A 62 -7.52 24.28 0.10
CA THR A 62 -7.32 24.15 -1.35
C THR A 62 -7.43 22.70 -1.85
N ALA A 63 -8.16 22.51 -2.96
CA ALA A 63 -8.25 21.25 -3.68
C ALA A 63 -7.35 21.20 -4.94
N HIS A 64 -6.64 22.30 -5.25
CA HIS A 64 -6.02 22.55 -6.56
C HIS A 64 -5.07 21.45 -7.04
N ASN A 65 -4.27 20.87 -6.14
CA ASN A 65 -3.28 19.85 -6.49
C ASN A 65 -3.70 18.41 -6.11
N GLN A 66 -4.94 18.22 -5.66
CA GLN A 66 -5.39 16.90 -5.20
C GLN A 66 -5.59 15.95 -6.37
N SER A 67 -6.29 16.41 -7.42
CA SER A 67 -6.53 15.62 -8.63
C SER A 67 -5.22 15.23 -9.30
N PHE A 68 -4.27 16.17 -9.44
CA PHE A 68 -2.99 15.88 -10.08
C PHE A 68 -2.18 14.81 -9.32
N LYS A 69 -2.09 14.92 -7.99
CA LYS A 69 -1.43 13.91 -7.15
C LYS A 69 -2.11 12.55 -7.23
N ALA A 70 -3.44 12.50 -7.21
CA ALA A 70 -4.21 11.26 -7.33
C ALA A 70 -3.96 10.54 -8.68
N HIS A 71 -3.73 11.31 -9.75
CA HIS A 71 -3.53 10.76 -11.09
C HIS A 71 -2.05 10.49 -11.44
N ARG A 72 -1.06 10.96 -10.66
CA ARG A 72 0.37 10.66 -10.91
C ARG A 72 0.65 9.15 -11.02
N ASN A 73 0.05 8.35 -10.14
CA ASN A 73 0.13 6.87 -10.17
C ASN A 73 -1.17 6.21 -10.67
N GLY A 74 -2.17 7.04 -11.00
CA GLY A 74 -3.53 6.65 -11.34
C GLY A 74 -4.38 6.15 -10.16
N ILE A 75 -5.69 6.37 -10.25
CA ILE A 75 -6.67 5.82 -9.30
C ILE A 75 -6.85 4.33 -9.61
N LYS A 76 -6.30 3.45 -8.78
CA LYS A 76 -6.41 1.99 -8.98
C LYS A 76 -7.77 1.48 -8.51
N LYS A 77 -8.40 0.63 -9.33
CA LYS A 77 -9.62 -0.09 -8.96
C LYS A 77 -9.29 -1.17 -7.90
N PRO A 78 -10.25 -1.54 -7.03
CA PRO A 78 -10.08 -2.69 -6.14
C PRO A 78 -9.70 -3.94 -6.93
N ARG A 79 -8.79 -4.75 -6.40
CA ARG A 79 -8.34 -5.97 -7.06
C ARG A 79 -9.48 -6.99 -7.08
N LYS A 80 -9.77 -7.54 -8.26
CA LYS A 80 -10.70 -8.67 -8.40
C LYS A 80 -9.94 -9.96 -8.12
N HIS A 81 -10.35 -10.70 -7.10
CA HIS A 81 -9.83 -12.03 -6.79
C HIS A 81 -10.82 -13.11 -7.27
N ARG A 82 -10.34 -14.33 -7.52
CA ARG A 82 -11.21 -15.47 -7.91
C ARG A 82 -12.31 -15.73 -6.87
N HIS A 83 -11.98 -15.53 -5.60
CA HIS A 83 -12.91 -15.64 -4.49
C HIS A 83 -12.93 -14.32 -3.72
N SER A 84 -14.11 -13.69 -3.63
CA SER A 84 -14.34 -12.51 -2.82
C SER A 84 -14.52 -12.88 -1.35
N SER A 85 -14.35 -11.91 -0.44
CA SER A 85 -14.62 -12.11 0.97
C SER A 85 -16.12 -12.33 1.22
N THR A 86 -16.47 -13.35 1.99
CA THR A 86 -17.85 -13.61 2.45
C THR A 86 -18.20 -12.88 3.76
N LYS A 87 -17.42 -11.86 4.14
CA LYS A 87 -17.68 -11.06 5.34
C LYS A 87 -18.93 -10.21 5.15
N GLY A 88 -19.86 -10.25 6.11
CA GLY A 88 -21.14 -9.52 6.04
C GLY A 88 -22.25 -10.26 5.30
N MET A 89 -22.02 -11.50 4.88
CA MET A 89 -23.04 -12.37 4.28
C MET A 89 -23.92 -13.01 5.37
N ASP A 90 -25.16 -13.38 5.03
CA ASP A 90 -26.09 -14.02 5.97
C ASP A 90 -25.49 -15.26 6.66
N PRO A 91 -25.40 -15.27 8.00
CA PRO A 91 -24.91 -16.42 8.76
C PRO A 91 -25.64 -17.73 8.45
N LYS A 92 -26.95 -17.71 8.16
CA LYS A 92 -27.73 -18.93 7.88
C LYS A 92 -27.26 -19.59 6.57
N PHE A 93 -27.12 -18.80 5.51
CA PHE A 93 -26.55 -19.29 4.27
C PHE A 93 -25.09 -19.73 4.43
N LEU A 94 -24.26 -19.02 5.21
CA LEU A 94 -22.87 -19.42 5.44
C LEU A 94 -22.77 -20.78 6.16
N ARG A 95 -23.66 -21.04 7.12
CA ARG A 95 -23.76 -22.36 7.78
C ARG A 95 -24.11 -23.44 6.77
N ASN A 96 -25.13 -23.21 5.94
CA ASN A 96 -25.54 -24.15 4.90
C ASN A 96 -24.40 -24.44 3.89
N GLN A 97 -23.76 -23.39 3.38
CA GLN A 97 -22.65 -23.53 2.42
C GLN A 97 -21.48 -24.33 3.00
N ARG A 98 -21.23 -24.23 4.32
CA ARG A 98 -20.21 -25.05 5.00
C ARG A 98 -20.60 -26.53 5.03
N TYR A 99 -21.86 -26.85 5.32
CA TYR A 99 -22.35 -28.22 5.31
C TYR A 99 -22.34 -28.82 3.90
N ALA A 100 -22.88 -28.11 2.90
CA ALA A 100 -22.86 -28.57 1.51
C ALA A 100 -21.43 -28.88 1.02
N ARG A 101 -20.48 -27.96 1.24
CA ARG A 101 -19.07 -28.18 0.88
C ARG A 101 -18.41 -29.35 1.64
N LYS A 102 -18.89 -29.69 2.84
CA LYS A 102 -18.36 -30.83 3.60
C LYS A 102 -18.72 -32.17 2.95
N HIS A 103 -19.94 -32.28 2.43
CA HIS A 103 -20.44 -33.53 1.83
C HIS A 103 -20.08 -33.64 0.34
N ASN A 104 -20.03 -32.53 -0.39
CA ASN A 104 -19.63 -32.52 -1.81
C ASN A 104 -18.16 -32.95 -2.05
N LYS A 105 -17.27 -32.79 -1.05
CA LYS A 105 -15.88 -33.25 -1.16
C LYS A 105 -15.78 -34.76 -1.21
N LYS A 106 -16.59 -35.45 -0.39
CA LYS A 106 -16.61 -36.92 -0.33
C LYS A 106 -17.20 -37.53 -1.61
N SER A 107 -18.23 -36.90 -2.17
CA SER A 107 -18.80 -37.32 -3.47
C SER A 107 -17.93 -36.92 -4.66
N GLY A 108 -17.04 -35.93 -4.50
CA GLY A 108 -16.12 -35.49 -5.54
C GLY A 108 -14.98 -36.48 -5.76
N GLU A 109 -14.46 -37.08 -4.68
CA GLU A 109 -13.43 -38.13 -4.75
C GLU A 109 -13.98 -39.40 -5.42
N THR A 110 -15.21 -39.82 -5.07
CA THR A 110 -15.88 -40.95 -5.72
C THR A 110 -16.22 -40.69 -7.19
N ALA A 111 -16.54 -39.44 -7.56
CA ALA A 111 -16.87 -39.08 -8.95
C ALA A 111 -15.63 -38.97 -9.85
N THR A 112 -14.42 -38.82 -9.28
CA THR A 112 -13.16 -38.78 -10.04
C THR A 112 -12.54 -40.16 -10.26
N GLU A 113 -13.04 -41.20 -9.59
CA GLU A 113 -12.56 -42.58 -9.73
C GLU A 113 -13.38 -43.41 -10.74
N GLU A 114 -14.49 -42.86 -11.25
CA GLU A 114 -15.38 -43.50 -12.24
C GLU A 114 -15.15 -42.99 -13.69
N GLU A 115 -14.02 -42.33 -13.98
CA GLU A 115 -13.58 -41.95 -15.34
C GLU A 115 -12.25 -42.61 -15.72
#